data_AF-A0A151JII3-F1
#
_entry.id   AF-A0A151JII3-F1
#
_cell.length_a   1.000
_cell.length_b   1.000
_cell.length_c   1.000
_cell.angle_alpha   90.00
_cell.angle_beta   90.00
_cell.angle_gamma   90.00
#
_symmetry.space_group_name_H-M   'P 1'
#
loop_
_entity.id
_entity.type
_entity.pdbx_description
1 polymer ?
#
loop_
_entity_poly.entity_id
_entity_poly.type
_entity_poly.pdbx_seq_one_letter_code
_entity_poly.pdbx_strand_id
1 'polypeptide(L)'
;MKLLIPSDIIEVTGDIQQCLLLAEQQGFAIEHIELCVSPTRTLQLISNQDHFAVATDLLDKDQIQTTEYDCCLCYLSSASIESLTMDSRKVFLHLTDSNGDKYDIWTNPLNHQRQALRNTDSRLLSRAAMCRHLAWFITLSALSFPLEDSLTLARAMLNVSRETWAFEYSAFPTPVLEHKDFDIRLVWQLDSLNKGFPKLEPHSLGLYPVVDSVEWIEQLLPLGIKTIQLRIKQPERVDLEAQIIRAIELGREYNAQVFINDYWQLAIKHGAFGVHLGQEDLQASNLTQLAGAGIALGLSTHGYYELLRIVQLAPSYIALGHIFPTTTKQMPSQPQGLTRLALYQKLIDTIPYGEQKGIPTVAIGGIDLGNASQVWQTGVSSLAVVRAITQANDVQTAIGDFREVMVSNSEQRSCATSLHYGHRHKECRHVEQ
;
A
#
# COMPACT_ATOMS: atom_id res chain seq x y z
N MET A 1 -1.19 24.25 -8.42
CA MET A 1 -2.11 24.12 -7.27
C MET A 1 -1.66 25.12 -6.21
N LYS A 2 -2.60 25.86 -5.63
CA LYS A 2 -2.33 26.76 -4.51
C LYS A 2 -2.71 26.09 -3.20
N LEU A 3 -1.82 26.14 -2.22
CA LEU A 3 -2.10 25.74 -0.85
C LEU A 3 -2.23 27.02 -0.01
N LEU A 4 -3.48 27.35 0.34
CA LEU A 4 -3.79 28.50 1.18
C LEU A 4 -3.73 28.10 2.66
N ILE A 5 -2.93 28.82 3.43
CA ILE A 5 -2.69 28.59 4.86
C ILE A 5 -3.34 29.74 5.65
N PRO A 6 -4.21 29.45 6.63
CA PRO A 6 -4.77 30.46 7.52
C PRO A 6 -3.69 31.27 8.24
N SER A 7 -3.86 32.60 8.27
CA SER A 7 -2.94 33.51 8.97
C SER A 7 -2.76 33.20 10.46
N ASP A 8 -3.76 32.60 11.09
CA ASP A 8 -3.76 32.26 12.52
C ASP A 8 -2.88 31.04 12.86
N ILE A 9 -2.44 30.27 11.86
CA ILE A 9 -1.46 29.17 12.00
C ILE A 9 -0.28 29.36 11.04
N ILE A 10 0.13 30.61 10.80
CA ILE A 10 1.22 30.93 9.88
C ILE A 10 2.52 30.18 10.22
N GLU A 11 2.71 29.79 11.49
CA GLU A 11 3.84 28.96 11.92
C GLU A 11 3.93 27.60 11.20
N VAL A 12 2.81 27.05 10.73
CA VAL A 12 2.74 25.76 10.03
C VAL A 12 3.38 25.86 8.63
N THR A 13 3.48 27.07 8.05
CA THR A 13 4.06 27.29 6.72
C THR A 13 5.49 26.75 6.61
N GLY A 14 6.33 26.96 7.63
CA GLY A 14 7.70 26.46 7.64
C GLY A 14 7.77 24.94 7.71
N ASP A 15 6.89 24.31 8.49
CA ASP A 15 6.79 22.85 8.56
C ASP A 15 6.33 22.26 7.21
N ILE A 16 5.35 22.89 6.53
CA ILE A 16 4.88 22.46 5.20
C ILE A 16 5.99 22.56 4.16
N GLN A 17 6.74 23.67 4.16
CA GLN A 17 7.87 23.84 3.24
C GLN A 17 8.92 22.73 3.44
N GLN A 18 9.23 22.39 4.69
CA GLN A 18 10.14 21.29 5.00
C GLN A 18 9.59 19.94 4.51
N CYS A 19 8.28 19.68 4.68
CA CYS A 19 7.64 18.46 4.20
C CYS A 19 7.74 18.35 2.66
N LEU A 20 7.53 19.46 1.94
CA LEU A 20 7.64 19.51 0.48
C LEU A 20 9.08 19.25 0.01
N LEU A 21 10.07 19.88 0.64
CA LEU A 21 11.49 19.64 0.31
C LEU A 21 11.87 18.16 0.49
N LEU A 22 11.39 17.52 1.55
CA LEU A 22 11.59 16.08 1.74
C LEU A 22 10.88 15.23 0.69
N ALA A 23 9.68 15.61 0.27
CA ALA A 23 8.97 14.92 -0.80
C ALA A 23 9.72 15.05 -2.14
N GLU A 24 10.25 16.23 -2.46
CA GLU A 24 11.09 16.46 -3.64
C GLU A 24 12.32 15.55 -3.65
N GLN A 25 12.99 15.39 -2.50
CA GLN A 25 14.13 14.48 -2.35
C GLN A 25 13.76 13.01 -2.61
N GLN A 26 12.50 12.61 -2.37
CA GLN A 26 12.03 11.27 -2.73
C GLN A 26 11.67 11.14 -4.22
N GLY A 27 11.60 12.25 -4.96
CA GLY A 27 11.24 12.29 -6.38
C GLY A 27 9.78 12.62 -6.65
N PHE A 28 9.08 13.27 -5.70
CA PHE A 28 7.78 13.88 -5.98
C PHE A 28 7.97 15.24 -6.67
N ALA A 29 7.18 15.52 -7.71
CA ALA A 29 7.09 16.85 -8.29
C ALA A 29 6.36 17.79 -7.31
N ILE A 30 6.98 18.90 -6.94
CA ILE A 30 6.43 19.90 -6.00
C ILE A 30 6.39 21.31 -6.59
N GLU A 31 7.01 21.53 -7.74
CA GLU A 31 7.19 22.83 -8.39
C GLU A 31 5.87 23.53 -8.76
N HIS A 32 4.79 22.74 -8.85
CA HIS A 32 3.45 23.21 -9.14
C HIS A 32 2.65 23.59 -7.87
N ILE A 33 3.22 23.43 -6.67
CA ILE A 33 2.58 23.71 -5.38
C ILE A 33 3.04 25.10 -4.89
N GLU A 34 2.13 26.05 -4.91
CA GLU A 34 2.37 27.42 -4.44
C GLU A 34 1.81 27.59 -3.02
N LEU A 35 2.66 27.97 -2.06
CA LEU A 35 2.24 28.28 -0.69
C LEU A 35 1.77 29.73 -0.61
N CYS A 36 0.56 29.96 -0.09
CA CYS A 36 0.04 31.30 0.14
C CYS A 36 -0.54 31.41 1.55
N VAL A 37 -0.35 32.54 2.22
CA VAL A 37 -1.05 32.85 3.47
C VAL A 37 -2.35 33.60 3.14
N SER A 38 -3.44 33.26 3.83
CA SER A 38 -4.78 33.76 3.54
C SER A 38 -5.58 33.98 4.83
N PRO A 39 -6.55 34.90 4.88
CA PRO A 39 -7.48 35.04 6.02
C PRO A 39 -8.56 33.93 6.06
N THR A 40 -8.37 32.84 5.33
CA THR A 40 -9.27 31.67 5.36
C THR A 40 -9.25 31.02 6.74
N ARG A 41 -10.33 30.30 7.07
CA ARG A 41 -10.44 29.54 8.33
C ARG A 41 -10.09 28.06 8.18
N THR A 42 -9.78 27.63 6.97
CA THR A 42 -9.38 26.28 6.61
C THR A 42 -8.10 26.33 5.77
N LEU A 43 -7.30 25.27 5.83
CA LEU A 43 -6.27 25.06 4.83
C LEU A 43 -6.98 24.64 3.53
N GLN A 44 -6.61 25.23 2.40
CA GLN A 44 -7.28 24.97 1.14
C GLN A 44 -6.27 24.56 0.06
N LEU A 45 -6.50 23.41 -0.54
CA LEU A 45 -5.84 22.99 -1.78
C LEU A 45 -6.74 23.41 -2.94
N ILE A 46 -6.25 24.30 -3.80
CA ILE A 46 -7.00 24.85 -4.92
C ILE A 46 -6.25 24.55 -6.22
N SER A 47 -6.88 23.79 -7.10
CA SER A 47 -6.45 23.59 -8.48
C SER A 47 -7.53 24.14 -9.44
N ASN A 48 -7.26 24.10 -10.75
CA ASN A 48 -8.25 24.54 -11.74
C ASN A 48 -9.49 23.64 -11.79
N GLN A 49 -9.39 22.41 -11.26
CA GLN A 49 -10.42 21.37 -11.37
C GLN A 49 -10.95 20.90 -10.01
N ASP A 50 -10.16 21.06 -8.95
CA ASP A 50 -10.46 20.51 -7.63
C ASP A 50 -10.23 21.55 -6.52
N HIS A 51 -11.04 21.43 -5.47
CA HIS A 51 -10.90 22.16 -4.23
C HIS A 51 -11.01 21.17 -3.07
N PHE A 52 -10.07 21.24 -2.12
CA PHE A 52 -10.11 20.43 -0.90
C PHE A 52 -9.76 21.29 0.32
N ALA A 53 -10.74 21.46 1.20
CA ALA A 53 -10.63 22.25 2.42
C ALA A 53 -10.48 21.37 3.67
N VAL A 54 -9.46 21.68 4.47
CA VAL A 54 -9.14 21.00 5.73
C VAL A 54 -9.34 21.95 6.90
N ALA A 55 -10.31 21.65 7.75
CA ALA A 55 -10.50 22.31 9.03
C ALA A 55 -9.67 21.64 10.13
N THR A 56 -9.35 22.37 11.20
CA THR A 56 -8.65 21.83 12.37
C THR A 56 -9.03 22.59 13.64
N ASP A 57 -9.11 21.89 14.76
CA ASP A 57 -9.37 22.47 16.08
C ASP A 57 -8.15 23.17 16.71
N LEU A 58 -7.03 23.23 15.98
CA LEU A 58 -5.87 24.08 16.30
C LEU A 58 -6.12 25.57 16.06
N LEU A 59 -7.09 25.90 15.19
CA LEU A 59 -7.46 27.28 14.85
C LEU A 59 -8.50 27.85 15.81
N ASP A 60 -9.56 27.09 16.09
CA ASP A 60 -10.59 27.44 17.08
C ASP A 60 -11.39 26.19 17.49
N LYS A 61 -11.55 25.95 18.79
CA LYS A 61 -12.28 24.80 19.34
C LYS A 61 -13.80 24.92 19.18
N ASP A 62 -14.33 26.15 19.22
CA ASP A 62 -15.77 26.39 19.27
C ASP A 62 -16.40 26.54 17.87
N GLN A 63 -15.58 26.58 16.81
CA GLN A 63 -16.01 26.93 15.45
C GLN A 63 -15.97 25.81 14.39
N ILE A 64 -15.70 24.56 14.78
CA ILE A 64 -15.87 23.37 13.89
C ILE A 64 -17.36 23.13 13.51
N GLN A 65 -18.25 24.05 13.85
CA GLN A 65 -19.67 23.99 13.50
C GLN A 65 -19.96 24.53 12.09
N THR A 66 -19.01 25.19 11.42
CA THR A 66 -19.19 25.65 10.04
C THR A 66 -19.08 24.49 9.05
N THR A 67 -20.02 24.34 8.10
CA THR A 67 -20.07 23.21 7.16
C THR A 67 -19.09 23.28 5.97
N GLU A 68 -18.28 24.33 5.85
CA GLU A 68 -17.44 24.63 4.67
C GLU A 68 -16.06 23.93 4.71
N TYR A 69 -16.04 22.61 4.91
CA TYR A 69 -14.82 21.79 4.80
C TYR A 69 -15.12 20.40 4.25
N ASP A 70 -14.10 19.80 3.63
CA ASP A 70 -14.15 18.41 3.12
C ASP A 70 -13.64 17.42 4.17
N CYS A 71 -12.69 17.85 5.00
CA CYS A 71 -12.13 17.07 6.10
C CYS A 71 -11.87 17.97 7.31
N CYS A 72 -12.06 17.46 8.52
CA CYS A 72 -11.69 18.16 9.76
C CYS A 72 -10.82 17.26 10.65
N LEU A 73 -9.62 17.73 10.98
CA LEU A 73 -8.72 17.06 11.92
C LEU A 73 -8.99 17.58 13.35
N CYS A 74 -9.42 16.71 14.24
CA CYS A 74 -9.71 17.03 15.64
C CYS A 74 -8.60 16.48 16.55
N TYR A 75 -7.66 17.33 16.98
CA TYR A 75 -6.54 17.00 17.86
C TYR A 75 -6.84 17.18 19.35
N LEU A 76 -7.74 18.11 19.69
CA LEU A 76 -8.04 18.59 21.04
C LEU A 76 -9.43 18.16 21.52
N SER A 77 -10.07 17.25 20.79
CA SER A 77 -11.37 16.70 21.12
C SER A 77 -11.34 15.99 22.48
N SER A 78 -12.24 16.39 23.38
CA SER A 78 -12.55 15.64 24.60
C SER A 78 -13.61 14.57 24.37
N ALA A 79 -14.01 14.33 23.12
CA ALA A 79 -15.04 13.34 22.80
C ALA A 79 -14.60 11.96 23.27
N SER A 80 -15.42 11.35 24.12
CA SER A 80 -15.27 9.94 24.44
C SER A 80 -15.66 9.12 23.20
N ILE A 81 -14.97 8.01 23.02
CA ILE A 81 -15.16 7.06 21.92
C ILE A 81 -16.63 6.67 21.74
N GLU A 82 -17.33 6.44 22.85
CA GLU A 82 -18.74 6.03 22.92
C GLU A 82 -19.72 7.13 22.49
N SER A 83 -19.28 8.39 22.55
CA SER A 83 -20.07 9.60 22.26
C SER A 83 -19.84 10.20 20.87
N LEU A 84 -19.00 9.57 20.03
CA LEU A 84 -18.64 10.09 18.71
C LEU A 84 -19.87 10.13 17.79
N THR A 85 -20.51 11.31 17.70
CA THR A 85 -21.58 11.58 16.75
C THR A 85 -21.05 11.83 15.34
N MET A 86 -21.70 11.21 14.36
CA MET A 86 -21.25 11.02 12.98
C MET A 86 -21.28 12.29 12.12
N ASP A 87 -20.18 13.03 12.10
CA ASP A 87 -19.78 13.76 10.89
C ASP A 87 -18.70 12.93 10.18
N SER A 88 -19.04 12.36 9.04
CA SER A 88 -18.13 11.48 8.26
C SER A 88 -16.86 12.20 7.79
N ARG A 89 -16.85 13.54 7.83
CA ARG A 89 -15.71 14.37 7.47
C ARG A 89 -14.75 14.61 8.63
N LYS A 90 -15.09 14.20 9.85
CA LYS A 90 -14.22 14.38 11.03
C LYS A 90 -13.27 13.20 11.18
N VAL A 91 -12.01 13.54 11.43
CA VAL A 91 -10.95 12.64 11.81
C VAL A 91 -10.55 12.97 13.24
N PHE A 92 -10.81 12.06 14.15
CA PHE A 92 -10.44 12.22 15.55
C PHE A 92 -9.04 11.64 15.76
N LEU A 93 -8.13 12.45 16.27
CA LEU A 93 -6.74 12.06 16.47
C LEU A 93 -6.45 11.86 17.95
N HIS A 94 -5.63 10.86 18.25
CA HIS A 94 -5.13 10.59 19.61
C HIS A 94 -6.22 10.28 20.66
N LEU A 95 -7.32 9.65 20.25
CA LEU A 95 -8.33 9.15 21.18
C LEU A 95 -7.73 8.02 22.03
N THR A 96 -8.02 8.02 23.32
CA THR A 96 -7.51 7.01 24.25
C THR A 96 -8.65 6.11 24.70
N ASP A 97 -8.47 4.79 24.63
CA ASP A 97 -9.44 3.82 25.12
C ASP A 97 -9.31 3.58 26.64
N SER A 98 -10.12 2.67 27.18
CA SER A 98 -10.09 2.31 28.61
C SER A 98 -8.77 1.64 29.05
N ASN A 99 -8.01 1.06 28.12
CA ASN A 99 -6.73 0.42 28.37
C ASN A 99 -5.54 1.39 28.26
N GLY A 100 -5.78 2.62 27.81
CA GLY A 100 -4.72 3.61 27.56
C GLY A 100 -4.12 3.54 26.14
N ASP A 101 -4.65 2.66 25.28
CA ASP A 101 -4.26 2.56 23.87
C ASP A 101 -4.79 3.75 23.09
N LYS A 102 -4.02 4.16 22.07
CA LYS A 102 -4.24 5.42 21.35
C LYS A 102 -4.63 5.18 19.91
N TYR A 103 -5.66 5.89 19.46
CA TYR A 103 -6.30 5.67 18.17
C TYR A 103 -6.49 6.98 17.41
N ASP A 104 -6.31 6.90 16.09
CA ASP A 104 -6.89 7.85 15.16
C ASP A 104 -8.06 7.18 14.47
N ILE A 105 -9.20 7.86 14.40
CA ILE A 105 -10.45 7.28 13.92
C ILE A 105 -11.09 8.21 12.91
N TRP A 106 -11.52 7.65 11.78
CA TRP A 106 -12.27 8.35 10.76
C TRP A 106 -13.29 7.44 10.10
N THR A 107 -14.17 8.02 9.30
CA THR A 107 -15.07 7.27 8.41
C THR A 107 -14.52 7.33 7.00
N ASN A 108 -14.37 6.18 6.35
CA ASN A 108 -13.95 6.12 4.96
C ASN A 108 -15.03 6.78 4.08
N PRO A 109 -14.67 7.74 3.21
CA PRO A 109 -15.65 8.51 2.45
C PRO A 109 -16.33 7.69 1.34
N LEU A 110 -15.73 6.58 0.89
CA LEU A 110 -16.23 5.77 -0.23
C LEU A 110 -17.22 4.69 0.22
N ASN A 111 -16.93 4.01 1.34
CA ASN A 111 -17.74 2.88 1.81
C ASN A 111 -18.43 3.11 3.15
N HIS A 112 -18.24 4.29 3.75
CA HIS A 112 -18.83 4.69 5.03
C HIS A 112 -18.47 3.80 6.23
N GLN A 113 -17.45 2.94 6.10
CA GLN A 113 -16.96 2.13 7.21
C GLN A 113 -16.01 2.95 8.09
N ARG A 114 -16.05 2.67 9.40
CA ARG A 114 -15.06 3.22 10.34
C ARG A 114 -13.71 2.56 10.14
N GLN A 115 -12.68 3.37 10.19
CA GLN A 115 -11.29 2.95 10.10
C GLN A 115 -10.52 3.56 11.26
N ALA A 116 -9.48 2.85 11.71
CA ALA A 116 -8.64 3.37 12.76
C ALA A 116 -7.18 2.95 12.60
N LEU A 117 -6.31 3.81 13.12
CA LEU A 117 -4.89 3.54 13.31
C LEU A 117 -4.61 3.46 14.80
N ARG A 118 -4.04 2.35 15.27
CA ARG A 118 -3.46 2.27 16.60
C ARG A 118 -2.05 2.85 16.57
N ASN A 119 -1.78 3.74 17.51
CA ASN A 119 -0.53 4.46 17.65
C ASN A 119 0.23 3.97 18.89
N THR A 120 1.49 3.58 18.73
CA THR A 120 2.36 3.13 19.83
C THR A 120 3.02 4.27 20.60
N ASP A 121 2.99 5.50 20.06
CA ASP A 121 3.68 6.64 20.65
C ASP A 121 2.73 7.79 21.05
N SER A 122 3.07 8.43 22.16
CA SER A 122 2.43 9.60 22.73
C SER A 122 2.86 10.94 22.10
N ARG A 123 3.61 10.95 20.99
CA ARG A 123 4.19 12.18 20.39
C ARG A 123 3.18 13.29 20.03
N LEU A 124 1.91 12.99 19.80
CA LEU A 124 0.86 14.02 19.52
C LEU A 124 0.32 14.76 20.76
N LEU A 125 1.12 14.92 21.81
CA LEU A 125 0.71 15.63 23.03
C LEU A 125 1.05 17.13 23.03
N SER A 126 1.89 17.60 22.09
CA SER A 126 2.28 19.02 22.02
C SER A 126 1.71 19.72 20.78
N ARG A 127 1.39 21.01 20.91
CA ARG A 127 0.95 21.84 19.77
C ARG A 127 1.94 21.78 18.61
N ALA A 128 3.25 21.80 18.88
CA ALA A 128 4.28 21.68 17.86
C ALA A 128 4.23 20.33 17.12
N ALA A 129 3.88 19.23 17.78
CA ALA A 129 3.70 17.95 17.11
C ALA A 129 2.40 17.90 16.29
N MET A 130 1.33 18.50 16.78
CA MET A 130 0.05 18.63 16.05
C MET A 130 0.22 19.48 14.78
N CYS A 131 0.95 20.59 14.85
CA CYS A 131 1.30 21.41 13.69
C CYS A 131 2.11 20.63 12.65
N ARG A 132 3.12 19.86 13.08
CA ARG A 132 3.90 19.00 12.17
C ARG A 132 3.06 17.90 11.52
N HIS A 133 2.14 17.28 12.27
CA HIS A 133 1.22 16.29 11.72
C HIS A 133 0.30 16.91 10.67
N LEU A 134 -0.27 18.08 10.98
CA LEU A 134 -1.09 18.84 10.04
C LEU A 134 -0.31 19.22 8.78
N ALA A 135 0.94 19.65 8.93
CA ALA A 135 1.83 19.94 7.81
C ALA A 135 2.05 18.71 6.91
N TRP A 136 2.39 17.55 7.49
CA TRP A 136 2.51 16.31 6.71
C TRP A 136 1.22 15.91 6.04
N PHE A 137 0.10 15.95 6.78
CA PHE A 137 -1.20 15.59 6.23
C PHE A 137 -1.55 16.44 5.00
N ILE A 138 -1.44 17.77 5.10
CA ILE A 138 -1.80 18.65 4.00
C ILE A 138 -0.81 18.55 2.84
N THR A 139 0.49 18.36 3.11
CA THR A 139 1.49 18.10 2.06
C THR A 139 1.20 16.79 1.33
N LEU A 140 0.84 15.71 2.03
CA LEU A 140 0.52 14.43 1.40
C LEU A 140 -0.78 14.51 0.58
N SER A 141 -1.80 15.20 1.08
CA SER A 141 -3.00 15.50 0.29
C SER A 141 -2.69 16.34 -0.95
N ALA A 142 -1.77 17.30 -0.87
CA ALA A 142 -1.28 18.07 -2.01
C ALA A 142 -0.56 17.18 -3.05
N LEU A 143 0.12 16.14 -2.58
CA LEU A 143 0.75 15.12 -3.42
C LEU A 143 -0.23 14.03 -3.90
N SER A 144 -1.54 14.25 -3.75
CA SER A 144 -2.63 13.36 -4.16
C SER A 144 -2.63 12.01 -3.46
N PHE A 145 -2.14 11.92 -2.22
CA PHE A 145 -2.34 10.73 -1.40
C PHE A 145 -3.81 10.66 -0.91
N PRO A 146 -4.44 9.48 -0.94
CA PRO A 146 -5.76 9.28 -0.33
C PRO A 146 -5.77 9.64 1.16
N LEU A 147 -6.96 9.93 1.71
CA LEU A 147 -7.14 10.33 3.11
C LEU A 147 -6.43 9.39 4.08
N GLU A 148 -6.69 8.09 3.96
CA GLU A 148 -6.13 7.05 4.82
C GLU A 148 -4.60 6.97 4.74
N ASP A 149 -4.02 7.18 3.56
CA ASP A 149 -2.58 7.16 3.35
C ASP A 149 -1.93 8.45 3.89
N SER A 150 -2.56 9.60 3.68
CA SER A 150 -2.12 10.87 4.26
C SER A 150 -2.09 10.78 5.79
N LEU A 151 -3.11 10.20 6.43
CA LEU A 151 -3.13 9.99 7.89
C LEU A 151 -2.04 9.00 8.33
N THR A 152 -1.94 7.86 7.64
CA THR A 152 -1.00 6.78 7.96
C THR A 152 0.45 7.24 7.87
N LEU A 153 0.82 7.89 6.77
CA LEU A 153 2.18 8.36 6.56
C LEU A 153 2.48 9.61 7.39
N ALA A 154 1.54 10.56 7.57
CA ALA A 154 1.76 11.69 8.47
C ALA A 154 2.11 11.23 9.90
N ARG A 155 1.48 10.14 10.38
CA ARG A 155 1.86 9.50 11.64
C ARG A 155 3.26 8.91 11.61
N ALA A 156 3.60 8.14 10.57
CA ALA A 156 4.92 7.55 10.45
C ALA A 156 6.03 8.62 10.39
N MET A 157 5.77 9.75 9.74
CA MET A 157 6.71 10.87 9.63
C MET A 157 6.99 11.57 10.96
N LEU A 158 6.10 11.48 11.96
CA LEU A 158 6.40 11.95 13.33
C LEU A 158 7.34 11.00 14.09
N ASN A 159 7.48 9.76 13.62
CA ASN A 159 8.25 8.73 14.29
C ASN A 159 9.73 8.70 13.87
N VAL A 160 10.08 9.47 12.84
CA VAL A 160 11.44 9.63 12.31
C VAL A 160 11.97 11.05 12.49
N SER A 161 13.25 11.29 12.16
CA SER A 161 13.82 12.64 12.18
C SER A 161 13.18 13.52 11.10
N ARG A 162 13.24 14.84 11.28
CA ARG A 162 12.66 15.83 10.34
C ARG A 162 13.30 15.87 8.96
N GLU A 163 14.35 15.07 8.75
CA GLU A 163 15.13 14.98 7.51
C GLU A 163 15.01 13.60 6.86
N THR A 164 14.20 12.70 7.45
CA THR A 164 14.08 11.31 7.02
C THR A 164 12.67 11.02 6.58
N TRP A 165 12.52 10.41 5.40
CA TRP A 165 11.26 9.79 4.99
C TRP A 165 11.05 8.47 5.74
N ALA A 166 9.88 8.25 6.31
CA ALA A 166 9.58 7.02 7.04
C ALA A 166 9.53 5.82 6.08
N PHE A 167 10.37 4.82 6.35
CA PHE A 167 10.38 3.55 5.62
C PHE A 167 10.51 2.32 6.54
N GLU A 168 10.93 2.47 7.79
CA GLU A 168 11.00 1.34 8.72
C GLU A 168 9.61 0.97 9.22
N TYR A 169 9.24 -0.31 9.13
CA TYR A 169 7.92 -0.81 9.55
C TYR A 169 7.56 -0.41 10.98
N SER A 170 8.53 -0.38 11.90
CA SER A 170 8.32 0.03 13.29
C SER A 170 7.97 1.51 13.47
N ALA A 171 8.20 2.35 12.46
CA ALA A 171 7.81 3.76 12.49
C ALA A 171 6.33 3.95 12.12
N PHE A 172 5.70 2.99 11.45
CA PHE A 172 4.32 3.15 10.98
C PHE A 172 3.29 2.79 12.07
N PRO A 173 2.13 3.46 12.09
CA PRO A 173 1.01 3.04 12.91
C PRO A 173 0.44 1.70 12.44
N THR A 174 -0.34 1.03 13.28
CA THR A 174 -0.97 -0.25 12.93
C THR A 174 -2.45 -0.04 12.62
N PRO A 175 -2.92 -0.31 11.39
CA PRO A 175 -4.35 -0.35 11.09
C PRO A 175 -5.10 -1.33 11.99
N VAL A 176 -6.19 -0.87 12.60
CA VAL A 176 -7.04 -1.68 13.47
C VAL A 176 -7.91 -2.59 12.61
N LEU A 177 -7.77 -3.91 12.79
CA LEU A 177 -8.57 -4.88 12.06
C LEU A 177 -9.93 -5.13 12.74
N GLU A 178 -9.92 -5.31 14.05
CA GLU A 178 -11.13 -5.53 14.83
C GLU A 178 -11.07 -4.67 16.10
N HIS A 179 -12.18 -4.00 16.41
CA HIS A 179 -12.35 -3.36 17.71
C HIS A 179 -13.82 -3.23 18.06
N LYS A 180 -14.21 -3.87 19.17
CA LYS A 180 -15.60 -3.98 19.61
C LYS A 180 -16.23 -2.61 19.90
N ASP A 181 -15.48 -1.72 20.54
CA ASP A 181 -16.01 -0.41 20.94
C ASP A 181 -16.07 0.61 19.78
N PHE A 182 -15.38 0.35 18.66
CA PHE A 182 -15.33 1.27 17.52
C PHE A 182 -16.30 0.89 16.39
N ASP A 183 -17.01 -0.23 16.50
CA ASP A 183 -17.73 -0.90 15.40
C ASP A 183 -16.85 -1.10 14.16
N ILE A 184 -15.55 -1.36 14.39
CA ILE A 184 -14.60 -1.74 13.36
C ILE A 184 -14.62 -3.26 13.30
N ARG A 185 -15.19 -3.79 12.21
CA ARG A 185 -15.28 -5.23 11.97
C ARG A 185 -14.63 -5.58 10.63
N LEU A 186 -13.32 -5.76 10.60
CA LEU A 186 -12.74 -6.69 9.64
C LEU A 186 -12.80 -8.07 10.29
N VAL A 187 -13.57 -8.97 9.68
CA VAL A 187 -14.11 -10.23 10.24
C VAL A 187 -13.03 -11.28 10.55
N TRP A 188 -11.75 -10.93 10.44
CA TRP A 188 -10.66 -11.88 10.58
C TRP A 188 -10.21 -11.96 12.04
N GLN A 189 -10.71 -12.96 12.77
CA GLN A 189 -10.14 -13.32 14.07
C GLN A 189 -8.71 -13.85 13.87
N LEU A 190 -7.72 -12.96 13.89
CA LEU A 190 -6.30 -13.30 13.75
C LEU A 190 -5.87 -14.37 14.76
N ASP A 191 -6.39 -14.32 15.98
CA ASP A 191 -6.11 -15.29 17.04
C ASP A 191 -6.59 -16.72 16.70
N SER A 192 -7.50 -16.86 15.72
CA SER A 192 -8.00 -18.15 15.24
C SER A 192 -7.19 -18.74 14.08
N LEU A 193 -6.23 -17.98 13.52
CA LEU A 193 -5.29 -18.49 12.51
C LEU A 193 -4.29 -19.43 13.18
N ASN A 194 -4.71 -20.68 13.40
CA ASN A 194 -3.89 -21.75 13.96
C ASN A 194 -2.66 -22.07 13.09
N LYS A 195 -2.66 -21.66 11.82
CA LYS A 195 -1.56 -21.77 10.86
C LYS A 195 -1.50 -20.48 10.04
N GLY A 196 -0.28 -20.04 9.68
CA GLY A 196 -0.08 -18.97 8.70
C GLY A 196 -0.13 -19.48 7.27
N PHE A 197 -0.05 -18.56 6.31
CA PHE A 197 0.03 -18.90 4.89
C PHE A 197 1.43 -19.42 4.51
N PRO A 198 1.55 -20.30 3.49
CA PRO A 198 2.83 -20.72 2.95
C PRO A 198 3.68 -19.51 2.54
N LYS A 199 4.96 -19.54 2.90
CA LYS A 199 5.91 -18.51 2.46
C LYS A 199 6.48 -18.87 1.08
N LEU A 200 6.74 -17.85 0.29
CA LEU A 200 7.39 -17.97 -1.02
C LEU A 200 8.79 -17.38 -0.96
N GLU A 201 9.71 -17.93 -1.75
CA GLU A 201 11.02 -17.30 -1.90
C GLU A 201 10.86 -15.94 -2.60
N PRO A 202 11.60 -14.90 -2.20
CA PRO A 202 11.43 -13.52 -2.69
C PRO A 202 11.31 -13.40 -4.21
N HIS A 203 12.14 -14.10 -4.99
CA HIS A 203 12.18 -13.99 -6.46
C HIS A 203 11.48 -15.18 -7.17
N SER A 204 10.69 -15.97 -6.45
CA SER A 204 10.10 -17.19 -7.02
C SER A 204 8.98 -16.93 -8.02
N LEU A 205 8.35 -15.75 -7.98
CA LEU A 205 7.21 -15.42 -8.84
C LEU A 205 7.65 -15.00 -10.25
N GLY A 206 8.64 -14.11 -10.39
CA GLY A 206 9.22 -13.69 -11.68
C GLY A 206 8.25 -12.92 -12.59
N LEU A 207 8.23 -13.27 -13.88
CA LEU A 207 7.23 -12.75 -14.82
C LEU A 207 5.89 -13.43 -14.53
N TYR A 208 4.87 -12.62 -14.27
CA TYR A 208 3.57 -13.05 -13.78
C TYR A 208 2.45 -12.58 -14.74
N PRO A 209 2.12 -13.36 -15.78
CA PRO A 209 0.94 -13.12 -16.59
C PRO A 209 -0.37 -13.30 -15.79
N VAL A 210 -1.31 -12.36 -15.93
CA VAL A 210 -2.69 -12.51 -15.47
C VAL A 210 -3.58 -12.69 -16.70
N VAL A 211 -4.26 -13.83 -16.78
CA VAL A 211 -4.99 -14.28 -17.98
C VAL A 211 -6.42 -14.66 -17.64
N ASP A 212 -7.33 -14.61 -18.61
CA ASP A 212 -8.77 -14.76 -18.41
C ASP A 212 -9.32 -16.13 -18.84
N SER A 213 -8.46 -17.03 -19.29
CA SER A 213 -8.84 -18.36 -19.75
C SER A 213 -7.75 -19.40 -19.53
N VAL A 214 -8.14 -20.67 -19.52
CA VAL A 214 -7.18 -21.78 -19.34
C VAL A 214 -6.34 -22.05 -20.59
N GLU A 215 -6.84 -21.70 -21.78
CA GLU A 215 -6.11 -21.82 -23.05
C GLU A 215 -4.83 -20.98 -23.04
N TRP A 216 -4.87 -19.80 -22.40
CA TRP A 216 -3.67 -19.00 -22.18
C TRP A 216 -2.65 -19.70 -21.28
N ILE A 217 -3.11 -20.44 -20.26
CA ILE A 217 -2.23 -21.20 -19.37
C ILE A 217 -1.56 -22.33 -20.16
N GLU A 218 -2.33 -23.06 -20.98
CA GLU A 218 -1.82 -24.11 -21.87
C GLU A 218 -0.78 -23.58 -22.87
N GLN A 219 -0.93 -22.33 -23.32
CA GLN A 219 0.04 -21.68 -24.21
C GLN A 219 1.30 -21.20 -23.48
N LEU A 220 1.17 -20.62 -22.28
CA LEU A 220 2.28 -19.92 -21.61
C LEU A 220 3.21 -20.85 -20.82
N LEU A 221 2.68 -21.93 -20.23
CA LEU A 221 3.48 -22.86 -19.44
C LEU A 221 4.58 -23.57 -20.27
N PRO A 222 4.32 -24.05 -21.51
CA PRO A 222 5.36 -24.59 -22.39
C PRO A 222 6.48 -23.58 -22.74
N LEU A 223 6.18 -22.28 -22.73
CA LEU A 223 7.16 -21.21 -22.97
C LEU A 223 8.02 -20.89 -21.73
N GLY A 224 7.85 -21.68 -20.66
CA GLY A 224 8.65 -21.61 -19.44
C GLY A 224 8.17 -20.56 -18.43
N ILE A 225 6.96 -20.03 -18.57
CA ILE A 225 6.34 -19.24 -17.49
C ILE A 225 6.08 -20.17 -16.30
N LYS A 226 6.44 -19.71 -15.09
CA LYS A 226 6.31 -20.50 -13.85
C LYS A 226 5.31 -19.94 -12.86
N THR A 227 4.75 -18.76 -13.13
CA THR A 227 3.74 -18.11 -12.28
C THR A 227 2.66 -17.51 -13.17
N ILE A 228 1.41 -17.89 -12.95
CA ILE A 228 0.26 -17.39 -13.73
C ILE A 228 -0.93 -17.20 -12.78
N GLN A 229 -1.79 -16.23 -13.08
CA GLN A 229 -3.09 -16.09 -12.42
C GLN A 229 -4.20 -16.27 -13.43
N LEU A 230 -5.13 -17.18 -13.12
CA LEU A 230 -6.40 -17.29 -13.81
C LEU A 230 -7.38 -16.29 -13.20
N ARG A 231 -7.88 -15.35 -14.01
CA ARG A 231 -8.79 -14.29 -13.62
C ARG A 231 -10.02 -14.25 -14.53
N ILE A 232 -11.02 -15.05 -14.18
CA ILE A 232 -12.32 -15.09 -14.88
C ILE A 232 -13.28 -14.10 -14.20
N LYS A 233 -13.75 -13.08 -14.92
CA LYS A 233 -14.65 -12.03 -14.38
C LYS A 233 -16.14 -12.39 -14.41
N GLN A 234 -16.51 -13.53 -15.00
CA GLN A 234 -17.89 -13.95 -15.24
C GLN A 234 -18.25 -15.12 -14.31
N PRO A 235 -18.80 -14.87 -13.10
CA PRO A 235 -19.12 -15.92 -12.15
C PRO A 235 -20.24 -16.86 -12.63
N GLU A 236 -21.10 -16.40 -13.53
CA GLU A 236 -22.20 -17.16 -14.14
C GLU A 236 -21.76 -18.12 -15.26
N ARG A 237 -20.47 -18.13 -15.60
CA ARG A 237 -19.95 -18.92 -16.71
C ARG A 237 -20.06 -20.41 -16.39
N VAL A 238 -20.72 -21.16 -17.28
CA VAL A 238 -21.05 -22.58 -17.09
C VAL A 238 -19.81 -23.48 -16.92
N ASP A 239 -18.70 -23.12 -17.58
CA ASP A 239 -17.44 -23.87 -17.56
C ASP A 239 -16.44 -23.36 -16.48
N LEU A 240 -16.83 -22.42 -15.60
CA LEU A 240 -15.93 -21.76 -14.65
C LEU A 240 -15.14 -22.76 -13.79
N GLU A 241 -15.85 -23.69 -13.15
CA GLU A 241 -15.22 -24.69 -12.28
C GLU A 241 -14.32 -25.64 -13.08
N ALA A 242 -14.72 -26.01 -14.30
CA ALA A 242 -13.90 -26.86 -15.17
C ALA A 242 -12.59 -26.16 -15.59
N GLN A 243 -12.64 -24.86 -15.91
CA GLN A 243 -11.44 -24.08 -16.20
C GLN A 243 -10.50 -23.98 -15.00
N ILE A 244 -11.04 -23.78 -13.79
CA ILE A 244 -10.24 -23.74 -12.55
C ILE A 244 -9.57 -25.09 -12.29
N ILE A 245 -10.30 -26.21 -12.41
CA ILE A 245 -9.74 -27.55 -12.27
C ILE A 245 -8.58 -27.75 -13.24
N ARG A 246 -8.80 -27.46 -14.52
CA ARG A 246 -7.78 -27.63 -15.57
C ARG A 246 -6.56 -26.74 -15.33
N ALA A 247 -6.75 -25.50 -14.89
CA ALA A 247 -5.64 -24.60 -14.55
C ALA A 247 -4.79 -25.14 -13.38
N ILE A 248 -5.43 -25.72 -12.36
CA ILE A 248 -4.73 -26.34 -11.22
C ILE A 248 -3.95 -27.58 -11.68
N GLU A 249 -4.54 -28.43 -12.51
CA GLU A 249 -3.87 -29.60 -13.10
C GLU A 249 -2.63 -29.21 -13.90
N LEU A 250 -2.75 -28.20 -14.76
CA LEU A 250 -1.64 -27.65 -15.54
C LEU A 250 -0.53 -27.08 -14.64
N GLY A 251 -0.89 -26.41 -13.54
CA GLY A 251 0.08 -25.95 -12.55
C GLY A 251 0.91 -27.11 -11.98
N ARG A 252 0.27 -28.25 -11.67
CA ARG A 252 0.97 -29.44 -11.19
C ARG A 252 1.85 -30.09 -12.27
N GLU A 253 1.31 -30.22 -13.49
CA GLU A 253 2.00 -30.83 -14.63
C GLU A 253 3.31 -30.09 -14.97
N TYR A 254 3.29 -28.76 -14.97
CA TYR A 254 4.44 -27.94 -15.32
C TYR A 254 5.28 -27.48 -14.12
N ASN A 255 4.94 -27.93 -12.91
CA ASN A 255 5.53 -27.45 -11.65
C ASN A 255 5.55 -25.92 -11.59
N ALA A 256 4.37 -25.31 -11.76
CA ALA A 256 4.14 -23.88 -11.84
C ALA A 256 3.16 -23.41 -10.75
N GLN A 257 3.35 -22.16 -10.33
CA GLN A 257 2.53 -21.45 -9.36
C GLN A 257 1.32 -20.84 -10.05
N VAL A 258 0.23 -21.61 -10.14
CA VAL A 258 -1.04 -21.13 -10.70
C VAL A 258 -1.94 -20.63 -9.58
N PHE A 259 -2.18 -19.31 -9.56
CA PHE A 259 -3.08 -18.65 -8.62
C PHE A 259 -4.49 -18.51 -9.19
N ILE A 260 -5.49 -18.83 -8.38
CA ILE A 260 -6.89 -18.62 -8.73
C ILE A 260 -7.36 -17.29 -8.15
N ASN A 261 -7.81 -16.37 -9.00
CA ASN A 261 -8.31 -15.07 -8.56
C ASN A 261 -9.74 -15.19 -8.02
N ASP A 262 -10.01 -14.61 -6.85
CA ASP A 262 -11.31 -14.44 -6.16
C ASP A 262 -12.05 -15.74 -5.76
N TYR A 263 -12.02 -16.81 -6.56
CA TYR A 263 -12.76 -18.08 -6.34
C TYR A 263 -12.13 -18.99 -5.28
N TRP A 264 -11.95 -18.46 -4.07
CA TRP A 264 -11.20 -19.11 -3.00
C TRP A 264 -11.80 -20.44 -2.52
N GLN A 265 -13.13 -20.59 -2.54
CA GLN A 265 -13.78 -21.86 -2.20
C GLN A 265 -13.44 -22.96 -3.21
N LEU A 266 -13.43 -22.64 -4.51
CA LEU A 266 -13.06 -23.59 -5.57
C LEU A 266 -11.56 -23.92 -5.51
N ALA A 267 -10.73 -22.93 -5.20
CA ALA A 267 -9.30 -23.13 -5.00
C ALA A 267 -9.01 -24.12 -3.85
N ILE A 268 -9.72 -24.00 -2.72
CA ILE A 268 -9.63 -24.98 -1.62
C ILE A 268 -10.16 -26.34 -2.07
N LYS A 269 -11.36 -26.39 -2.66
CA LYS A 269 -12.04 -27.62 -3.09
C LYS A 269 -11.15 -28.50 -3.97
N HIS A 270 -10.38 -27.89 -4.87
CA HIS A 270 -9.57 -28.59 -5.87
C HIS A 270 -8.06 -28.60 -5.56
N GLY A 271 -7.65 -28.04 -4.43
CA GLY A 271 -6.25 -28.03 -3.98
C GLY A 271 -5.35 -27.19 -4.88
N ALA A 272 -5.73 -25.95 -5.16
CA ALA A 272 -4.91 -25.00 -5.90
C ALA A 272 -3.58 -24.71 -5.19
N PHE A 273 -2.58 -24.24 -5.95
CA PHE A 273 -1.33 -23.74 -5.36
C PHE A 273 -1.60 -22.55 -4.43
N GLY A 274 -2.43 -21.61 -4.88
CA GLY A 274 -2.80 -20.43 -4.12
C GLY A 274 -3.97 -19.66 -4.70
N VAL A 275 -4.38 -18.64 -3.97
CA VAL A 275 -5.39 -17.67 -4.38
C VAL A 275 -4.82 -16.26 -4.41
N HIS A 276 -5.39 -15.41 -5.26
CA HIS A 276 -5.17 -13.98 -5.21
C HIS A 276 -6.49 -13.27 -4.89
N LEU A 277 -6.49 -12.36 -3.91
CA LEU A 277 -7.68 -11.63 -3.47
C LEU A 277 -7.46 -10.12 -3.52
N GLY A 278 -8.49 -9.40 -3.97
CA GLY A 278 -8.65 -7.97 -3.75
C GLY A 278 -9.07 -7.65 -2.32
N GLN A 279 -9.13 -6.36 -1.96
CA GLN A 279 -9.52 -5.95 -0.61
C GLN A 279 -10.98 -6.29 -0.27
N GLU A 280 -11.89 -6.22 -1.24
CA GLU A 280 -13.30 -6.58 -1.08
C GLU A 280 -13.47 -8.10 -0.93
N ASP A 281 -12.82 -8.88 -1.79
CA ASP A 281 -12.86 -10.35 -1.74
C ASP A 281 -12.25 -10.88 -0.45
N LEU A 282 -11.19 -10.22 0.04
CA LEU A 282 -10.57 -10.53 1.31
C LEU A 282 -11.57 -10.40 2.48
N GLN A 283 -12.41 -9.35 2.48
CA GLN A 283 -13.44 -9.15 3.51
C GLN A 283 -14.51 -10.25 3.49
N ALA A 284 -14.85 -10.77 2.30
CA ALA A 284 -15.83 -11.84 2.15
C ALA A 284 -15.23 -13.26 2.35
N SER A 285 -13.90 -13.38 2.41
CA SER A 285 -13.20 -14.66 2.52
C SER A 285 -13.17 -15.21 3.96
N ASN A 286 -12.97 -16.53 4.09
CA ASN A 286 -12.68 -17.17 5.36
C ASN A 286 -11.17 -17.48 5.46
N LEU A 287 -10.42 -16.59 6.11
CA LEU A 287 -8.97 -16.73 6.24
C LEU A 287 -8.56 -17.99 7.01
N THR A 288 -9.33 -18.41 8.02
CA THR A 288 -9.04 -19.64 8.77
C THR A 288 -9.17 -20.88 7.89
N GLN A 289 -10.16 -20.94 7.01
CA GLN A 289 -10.28 -22.02 6.02
C GLN A 289 -9.14 -21.98 4.99
N LEU A 290 -8.78 -20.80 4.49
CA LEU A 290 -7.70 -20.63 3.54
C LEU A 290 -6.35 -21.07 4.11
N ALA A 291 -6.02 -20.60 5.31
CA ALA A 291 -4.79 -20.99 5.99
C ALA A 291 -4.80 -22.47 6.39
N GLY A 292 -5.96 -23.00 6.80
CA GLY A 292 -6.15 -24.41 7.11
C GLY A 292 -5.95 -25.33 5.89
N ALA A 293 -6.33 -24.87 4.69
CA ALA A 293 -6.09 -25.57 3.43
C ALA A 293 -4.61 -25.57 3.01
N GLY A 294 -3.77 -24.71 3.61
CA GLY A 294 -2.33 -24.66 3.34
C GLY A 294 -1.97 -24.15 1.95
N ILE A 295 -2.85 -23.37 1.31
CA ILE A 295 -2.61 -22.77 -0.01
C ILE A 295 -2.01 -21.37 0.13
N ALA A 296 -1.23 -20.92 -0.86
CA ALA A 296 -0.63 -19.59 -0.87
C ALA A 296 -1.69 -18.47 -1.00
N LEU A 297 -1.42 -17.31 -0.41
CA LEU A 297 -2.30 -16.13 -0.44
C LEU A 297 -1.56 -14.91 -1.00
N GLY A 298 -2.02 -14.42 -2.16
CA GLY A 298 -1.64 -13.13 -2.72
C GLY A 298 -2.67 -12.05 -2.43
N LEU A 299 -2.23 -10.86 -2.03
CA LEU A 299 -3.12 -9.75 -1.73
C LEU A 299 -2.76 -8.48 -2.51
N SER A 300 -3.76 -7.88 -3.16
CA SER A 300 -3.61 -6.59 -3.84
C SER A 300 -3.61 -5.41 -2.87
N THR A 301 -2.79 -4.38 -3.10
CA THR A 301 -2.76 -3.15 -2.29
C THR A 301 -2.59 -1.92 -3.16
N HIS A 302 -3.18 -0.81 -2.69
CA HIS A 302 -3.23 0.45 -3.43
C HIS A 302 -2.57 1.63 -2.69
N GLY A 303 -2.09 1.41 -1.46
CA GLY A 303 -1.59 2.48 -0.58
C GLY A 303 -0.99 1.97 0.73
N TYR A 304 -0.43 2.88 1.52
CA TYR A 304 0.17 2.58 2.83
C TYR A 304 -0.83 1.94 3.80
N TYR A 305 -2.05 2.46 3.89
CA TYR A 305 -3.04 1.94 4.84
C TYR A 305 -3.41 0.49 4.51
N GLU A 306 -3.69 0.19 3.24
CA GLU A 306 -4.00 -1.17 2.80
C GLU A 306 -2.80 -2.10 2.98
N LEU A 307 -1.59 -1.64 2.65
CA LEU A 307 -0.36 -2.40 2.85
C LEU A 307 -0.18 -2.81 4.31
N LEU A 308 -0.25 -1.86 5.24
CA LEU A 308 -0.10 -2.12 6.67
C LEU A 308 -1.26 -2.93 7.25
N ARG A 309 -2.45 -2.89 6.62
CA ARG A 309 -3.57 -3.76 6.95
C ARG A 309 -3.25 -5.21 6.59
N ILE A 310 -2.83 -5.47 5.36
CA ILE A 310 -2.67 -6.84 4.88
C ILE A 310 -1.42 -7.54 5.42
N VAL A 311 -0.36 -6.81 5.77
CA VAL A 311 0.89 -7.43 6.29
C VAL A 311 0.67 -8.12 7.64
N GLN A 312 -0.35 -7.68 8.40
CA GLN A 312 -0.78 -8.34 9.64
C GLN A 312 -1.31 -9.77 9.39
N LEU A 313 -1.71 -10.09 8.16
CA LEU A 313 -2.15 -11.43 7.75
C LEU A 313 -0.99 -12.34 7.32
N ALA A 314 0.24 -11.81 7.23
CA ALA A 314 1.41 -12.50 6.70
C ALA A 314 1.15 -13.24 5.37
N PRO A 315 0.73 -12.54 4.31
CA PRO A 315 0.42 -13.16 3.01
C PRO A 315 1.67 -13.76 2.37
N SER A 316 1.47 -14.69 1.44
CA SER A 316 2.53 -15.30 0.65
C SER A 316 3.23 -14.28 -0.26
N TYR A 317 2.50 -13.30 -0.80
CA TYR A 317 3.07 -12.17 -1.52
C TYR A 317 2.10 -10.97 -1.55
N ILE A 318 2.62 -9.80 -1.90
CA ILE A 318 1.87 -8.55 -2.01
C ILE A 318 1.89 -8.06 -3.46
N ALA A 319 0.73 -7.74 -4.03
CA ALA A 319 0.64 -7.05 -5.31
C ALA A 319 0.49 -5.54 -5.07
N LEU A 320 1.36 -4.76 -5.73
CA LEU A 320 1.39 -3.29 -5.69
C LEU A 320 0.83 -2.78 -7.02
N GLY A 321 -0.31 -2.12 -6.99
CA GLY A 321 -0.92 -1.61 -8.21
C GLY A 321 -2.09 -0.65 -7.97
N HIS A 322 -2.59 0.03 -9.00
CA HIS A 322 -2.04 0.06 -10.35
C HIS A 322 -0.91 1.11 -10.45
N ILE A 323 0.21 0.75 -11.07
CA ILE A 323 1.39 1.64 -11.14
C ILE A 323 1.19 2.75 -12.18
N PHE A 324 0.69 2.40 -13.36
CA PHE A 324 0.40 3.31 -14.46
C PHE A 324 -1.07 3.23 -14.89
N PRO A 325 -1.60 4.23 -15.64
CA PRO A 325 -2.95 4.17 -16.18
C PRO A 325 -3.23 2.84 -16.90
N THR A 326 -4.40 2.26 -16.63
CA THR A 326 -4.79 0.98 -17.22
C THR A 326 -6.28 0.96 -17.55
N THR A 327 -6.62 0.29 -18.64
CA THR A 327 -8.02 0.05 -19.05
C THR A 327 -8.51 -1.34 -18.64
N THR A 328 -7.65 -2.19 -18.04
CA THR A 328 -7.98 -3.58 -17.70
C THR A 328 -8.94 -3.72 -16.51
N LYS A 329 -8.93 -2.73 -15.61
CA LYS A 329 -9.82 -2.62 -14.44
C LYS A 329 -10.13 -1.14 -14.22
N GLN A 330 -11.39 -0.81 -13.92
CA GLN A 330 -11.74 0.54 -13.45
C GLN A 330 -11.20 0.71 -12.03
N MET A 331 -10.44 1.77 -11.81
CA MET A 331 -9.77 2.02 -10.54
C MET A 331 -10.32 3.30 -9.91
N PRO A 332 -10.67 3.29 -8.61
CA PRO A 332 -11.17 4.47 -7.93
C PRO A 332 -10.06 5.46 -7.56
N SER A 333 -8.79 5.02 -7.60
CA SER A 333 -7.62 5.83 -7.26
C SER A 333 -6.86 6.28 -8.51
N GLN A 334 -6.03 7.32 -8.36
CA GLN A 334 -5.01 7.65 -9.35
C GLN A 334 -3.91 6.57 -9.40
N PRO A 335 -3.17 6.44 -10.53
CA PRO A 335 -2.00 5.59 -10.60
C PRO A 335 -0.95 5.98 -9.55
N GLN A 336 -0.27 4.99 -8.97
CA GLN A 336 0.70 5.21 -7.90
C GLN A 336 1.99 5.86 -8.39
N GLY A 337 2.42 5.52 -9.62
CA GLY A 337 3.70 5.93 -10.17
C GLY A 337 4.91 5.26 -9.50
N LEU A 338 6.09 5.51 -10.08
CA LEU A 338 7.35 4.89 -9.66
C LEU A 338 7.82 5.36 -8.27
N THR A 339 7.61 6.63 -7.94
CA THR A 339 8.03 7.21 -6.66
C THR A 339 7.36 6.50 -5.49
N ARG A 340 6.03 6.36 -5.51
CA ARG A 340 5.30 5.65 -4.46
C ARG A 340 5.66 4.16 -4.43
N LEU A 341 5.77 3.52 -5.60
CA LEU A 341 6.16 2.12 -5.70
C LEU A 341 7.51 1.85 -5.00
N ALA A 342 8.52 2.68 -5.25
CA ALA A 342 9.83 2.55 -4.62
C ALA A 342 9.75 2.76 -3.09
N LEU A 343 8.92 3.68 -2.61
CA LEU A 343 8.73 3.90 -1.17
C LEU A 343 7.97 2.74 -0.50
N TYR A 344 6.96 2.18 -1.16
CA TYR A 344 6.27 0.98 -0.68
C TYR A 344 7.21 -0.21 -0.61
N GLN A 345 8.06 -0.40 -1.63
CA GLN A 345 9.04 -1.47 -1.63
C GLN A 345 10.04 -1.31 -0.47
N LYS A 346 10.59 -0.10 -0.26
CA LYS A 346 11.48 0.17 0.88
C LYS A 346 10.82 -0.16 2.21
N LEU A 347 9.52 0.14 2.37
CA LEU A 347 8.77 -0.26 3.55
C LEU A 347 8.67 -1.77 3.68
N ILE A 348 8.25 -2.46 2.62
CA ILE A 348 8.07 -3.93 2.62
C ILE A 348 9.37 -4.65 2.94
N ASP A 349 10.52 -4.16 2.46
CA ASP A 349 11.84 -4.71 2.73
C ASP A 349 12.19 -4.72 4.23
N THR A 350 11.52 -3.90 5.05
CA THR A 350 11.72 -3.86 6.51
C THR A 350 10.76 -4.76 7.29
N ILE A 351 9.71 -5.28 6.64
CA ILE A 351 8.66 -6.08 7.27
C ILE A 351 9.16 -7.51 7.51
N PRO A 352 8.99 -8.08 8.72
CA PRO A 352 9.34 -9.46 9.00
C PRO A 352 8.58 -10.46 8.13
N TYR A 353 9.29 -11.45 7.60
CA TYR A 353 8.76 -12.53 6.77
C TYR A 353 9.42 -13.87 7.11
N GLY A 354 9.04 -14.43 8.26
CA GLY A 354 9.77 -15.57 8.83
C GLY A 354 11.08 -15.16 9.47
N GLU A 355 12.16 -15.87 9.13
CA GLU A 355 13.51 -15.56 9.65
C GLU A 355 14.19 -14.43 8.89
N GLN A 356 13.60 -13.99 7.78
CA GLN A 356 14.08 -12.88 6.94
C GLN A 356 13.12 -11.69 7.00
N LYS A 357 13.52 -10.58 6.34
CA LYS A 357 12.66 -9.43 6.08
C LYS A 357 12.37 -9.34 4.57
N GLY A 358 11.30 -8.66 4.22
CA GLY A 358 10.87 -8.50 2.82
C GLY A 358 9.88 -9.59 2.42
N ILE A 359 8.60 -9.21 2.34
CA ILE A 359 7.56 -10.05 1.75
C ILE A 359 7.72 -9.97 0.23
N PRO A 360 7.63 -11.08 -0.52
CA PRO A 360 7.66 -11.04 -1.99
C PRO A 360 6.61 -10.07 -2.55
N THR A 361 7.02 -9.26 -3.53
CA THR A 361 6.18 -8.24 -4.17
C THR A 361 6.02 -8.44 -5.67
N VAL A 362 4.86 -8.06 -6.18
CA VAL A 362 4.53 -8.06 -7.59
C VAL A 362 4.03 -6.67 -7.97
N ALA A 363 4.70 -5.97 -8.88
CA ALA A 363 4.15 -4.74 -9.45
C ALA A 363 3.15 -5.06 -10.55
N ILE A 364 2.00 -4.36 -10.59
CA ILE A 364 0.97 -4.55 -11.61
C ILE A 364 0.30 -3.24 -12.01
N GLY A 365 -0.17 -3.16 -13.26
CA GLY A 365 -1.03 -2.08 -13.75
C GLY A 365 -0.32 -1.17 -14.75
N GLY A 366 -0.69 -1.31 -16.03
CA GLY A 366 -0.12 -0.52 -17.13
C GLY A 366 1.36 -0.81 -17.42
N ILE A 367 1.88 -1.95 -16.97
CA ILE A 367 3.26 -2.37 -17.20
C ILE A 367 3.39 -3.00 -18.59
N ASP A 368 4.38 -2.53 -19.34
CA ASP A 368 4.81 -3.06 -20.65
C ASP A 368 6.34 -2.96 -20.78
N LEU A 369 6.91 -3.40 -21.89
CA LEU A 369 8.37 -3.37 -22.10
C LEU A 369 8.96 -1.95 -22.12
N GLY A 370 8.16 -0.92 -22.40
CA GLY A 370 8.62 0.47 -22.39
C GLY A 370 8.88 1.02 -20.99
N ASN A 371 8.24 0.46 -19.96
CA ASN A 371 8.37 0.91 -18.57
C ASN A 371 8.85 -0.18 -17.59
N ALA A 372 8.91 -1.45 -18.01
CA ALA A 372 9.28 -2.59 -17.17
C ALA A 372 10.62 -2.41 -16.44
N SER A 373 11.63 -1.85 -17.10
CA SER A 373 12.95 -1.62 -16.50
C SER A 373 12.88 -0.63 -15.33
N GLN A 374 12.12 0.45 -15.48
CA GLN A 374 11.94 1.46 -14.43
C GLN A 374 11.17 0.88 -13.24
N VAL A 375 10.13 0.07 -13.50
CA VAL A 375 9.39 -0.63 -12.45
C VAL A 375 10.30 -1.62 -11.73
N TRP A 376 11.04 -2.44 -12.46
CA TRP A 376 11.94 -3.41 -11.87
C TRP A 376 12.98 -2.73 -10.96
N GLN A 377 13.55 -1.60 -11.39
CA GLN A 377 14.53 -0.82 -10.63
C GLN A 377 14.03 -0.36 -9.25
N THR A 378 12.72 -0.22 -9.04
CA THR A 378 12.14 0.17 -7.72
C THR A 378 12.40 -0.82 -6.59
N GLY A 379 12.81 -2.06 -6.92
CA GLY A 379 13.13 -3.09 -5.92
C GLY A 379 12.15 -4.26 -5.90
N VAL A 380 11.02 -4.16 -6.61
CA VAL A 380 10.03 -5.23 -6.65
C VAL A 380 10.63 -6.55 -7.11
N SER A 381 10.11 -7.64 -6.58
CA SER A 381 10.64 -8.97 -6.88
C SER A 381 10.03 -9.62 -8.12
N SER A 382 8.96 -9.05 -8.68
CA SER A 382 8.20 -9.62 -9.81
C SER A 382 7.40 -8.58 -10.58
N LEU A 383 7.13 -8.87 -11.85
CA LEU A 383 6.34 -8.01 -12.74
C LEU A 383 5.11 -8.78 -13.22
N ALA A 384 3.92 -8.25 -12.92
CA ALA A 384 2.68 -8.78 -13.46
C ALA A 384 2.16 -7.97 -14.65
N VAL A 385 1.72 -8.68 -15.67
CA VAL A 385 1.30 -8.12 -16.95
C VAL A 385 0.05 -8.83 -17.47
N VAL A 386 -0.78 -8.08 -18.21
CA VAL A 386 -1.96 -8.62 -18.89
C VAL A 386 -1.74 -8.47 -20.39
N ARG A 387 -2.01 -7.27 -20.91
CA ARG A 387 -2.00 -6.97 -22.34
C ARG A 387 -0.62 -7.08 -22.98
N ALA A 388 0.45 -6.79 -22.23
CA ALA A 388 1.82 -6.91 -22.75
C ALA A 388 2.20 -8.34 -23.15
N ILE A 389 1.44 -9.35 -22.68
CA ILE A 389 1.56 -10.74 -23.12
C ILE A 389 0.35 -11.13 -23.99
N THR A 390 -0.88 -10.89 -23.53
CA THR A 390 -2.08 -11.37 -24.24
C THR A 390 -2.37 -10.66 -25.56
N GLN A 391 -1.73 -9.52 -25.82
CA GLN A 391 -1.84 -8.75 -27.05
C GLN A 391 -0.48 -8.59 -27.76
N ALA A 392 0.53 -9.38 -27.38
CA ALA A 392 1.82 -9.37 -28.05
C ALA A 392 1.70 -9.97 -29.46
N ASN A 393 2.38 -9.38 -30.44
CA ASN A 393 2.48 -9.94 -31.79
C ASN A 393 3.21 -11.30 -31.78
N ASP A 394 4.24 -11.41 -30.94
CA ASP A 394 4.96 -12.64 -30.65
C ASP A 394 5.11 -12.79 -29.14
N VAL A 395 4.36 -13.73 -28.58
CA VAL A 395 4.33 -14.01 -27.14
C VAL A 395 5.68 -14.52 -26.64
N GLN A 396 6.38 -15.36 -27.41
CA GLN A 396 7.66 -15.93 -26.98
C GLN A 396 8.74 -14.85 -26.91
N THR A 397 8.80 -13.97 -27.91
CA THR A 397 9.71 -12.82 -27.91
C THR A 397 9.41 -11.91 -26.72
N ALA A 398 8.14 -11.54 -26.48
CA ALA A 398 7.76 -10.70 -25.35
C ALA A 398 8.18 -11.29 -23.98
N ILE A 399 8.01 -12.61 -23.79
CA ILE A 399 8.48 -13.30 -22.58
C ILE A 399 10.01 -13.19 -22.44
N GLY A 400 10.75 -13.36 -23.54
CA GLY A 400 12.21 -13.21 -23.58
C GLY A 400 12.64 -11.82 -23.14
N ASP A 401 12.04 -10.79 -23.71
CA ASP A 401 12.37 -9.38 -23.41
C ASP A 401 12.12 -9.03 -21.93
N PHE A 402 11.01 -9.48 -21.36
CA PHE A 402 10.74 -9.29 -19.93
C PHE A 402 11.75 -10.02 -19.05
N ARG A 403 12.16 -11.24 -19.43
CA ARG A 403 13.20 -11.97 -18.69
C ARG A 403 14.53 -11.23 -18.72
N GLU A 404 14.91 -10.67 -19.86
CA GLU A 404 16.13 -9.86 -19.99
C GLU A 404 16.10 -8.64 -19.07
N VAL A 405 14.98 -7.91 -19.02
CA VAL A 405 14.79 -6.78 -18.09
C VAL A 405 15.03 -7.18 -16.64
N MET A 406 14.53 -8.35 -16.23
CA MET A 406 14.65 -8.83 -14.84
C MET A 406 16.06 -9.34 -14.51
N VAL A 407 16.75 -9.98 -15.47
CA VAL A 407 18.12 -10.51 -15.28
C VAL A 407 19.16 -9.39 -15.28
N SER A 408 19.20 -8.55 -16.31
CA SER A 408 20.25 -7.55 -16.54
C SER A 408 20.41 -6.54 -15.38
N ASN A 409 19.36 -6.33 -14.61
CA ASN A 409 19.34 -5.43 -13.45
C ASN A 409 19.61 -6.16 -12.12
N SER A 410 19.45 -7.49 -12.05
CA SER A 410 19.74 -8.29 -10.85
C SER A 410 21.25 -8.43 -10.60
N GLU A 411 22.03 -8.56 -11.67
CA GLU A 411 23.51 -8.61 -11.61
C GLU A 411 24.10 -7.27 -11.14
N GLN A 412 23.53 -6.15 -11.59
CA GLN A 412 23.90 -4.80 -11.15
C GLN A 412 23.60 -4.56 -9.67
N ARG A 413 22.51 -5.15 -9.12
CA ARG A 413 22.19 -5.10 -7.68
C ARG A 413 23.21 -5.87 -6.84
N SER A 414 23.66 -7.04 -7.28
CA SER A 414 24.67 -7.80 -6.53
C SER A 414 26.01 -7.05 -6.43
N CYS A 415 26.38 -6.30 -7.48
CA CYS A 415 27.60 -5.49 -7.55
C CYS A 415 27.52 -4.22 -6.67
N ALA A 416 26.36 -3.55 -6.64
CA ALA A 416 26.14 -2.37 -5.78
C ALA A 416 26.13 -2.73 -4.28
N THR A 417 25.59 -3.89 -3.92
CA THR A 417 25.51 -4.36 -2.52
C THR A 417 26.89 -4.75 -1.97
N SER A 418 27.78 -5.29 -2.82
CA SER A 418 29.14 -5.66 -2.45
C SER A 418 30.08 -4.45 -2.33
N LEU A 419 29.85 -3.36 -3.07
CA LEU A 419 30.58 -2.09 -2.90
C LEU A 419 30.22 -1.36 -1.58
N HIS A 420 29.00 -1.51 -1.07
CA HIS A 420 28.56 -0.85 0.17
C HIS A 420 29.11 -1.52 1.45
N TYR A 421 29.43 -2.82 1.39
CA TYR A 421 30.09 -3.55 2.49
C TYR A 421 31.62 -3.43 2.48
N GLY A 422 32.23 -3.15 1.32
CA GLY A 422 33.69 -3.05 1.17
C GLY A 422 34.33 -1.78 1.74
N HIS A 423 33.56 -0.73 2.04
CA HIS A 423 34.09 0.56 2.48
C HIS A 423 34.08 0.81 4.00
N ARG A 424 33.61 -0.13 4.83
CA ARG A 424 33.58 0.03 6.30
C ARG A 424 34.69 -0.67 7.09
N HIS A 425 35.68 -1.31 6.44
CA HIS A 425 36.72 -2.08 7.14
C HIS A 425 38.18 -1.67 6.87
N LYS A 426 38.45 -0.53 6.24
CA LYS A 426 39.82 -0.02 6.04
C LYS A 426 39.99 1.39 6.58
N GLU A 427 39.88 1.58 7.90
CA GLU A 427 40.46 2.74 8.60
C GLU A 427 40.33 2.55 10.12
N CYS A 428 41.20 1.73 10.71
CA CYS A 428 41.53 1.74 12.14
C CYS A 428 42.66 0.75 12.44
N ARG A 429 43.87 1.01 11.91
CA ARG A 429 45.11 0.49 12.50
C ARG A 429 46.24 1.49 12.27
N HIS A 430 46.95 1.77 13.36
CA HIS A 430 48.23 2.50 13.49
C HIS A 430 48.15 3.97 13.90
N VAL A 431 48.11 4.20 15.22
CA VAL A 431 49.16 4.96 15.92
C VAL A 431 49.31 4.38 17.34
N GLU A 432 50.38 3.62 17.58
CA GLU A 432 50.98 3.42 18.91
C GLU A 432 52.37 2.83 18.69
N GLN A 433 53.37 3.72 18.68
CA GLN A 433 54.70 3.59 19.29
C GLN A 433 55.51 4.87 19.02
#